data_AF-A0A9D5W999-F1
#
_entry.id   AF-A0A9D5W999-F1
#
_cell.length_a   1.000
_cell.length_b   1.000
_cell.length_c   1.000
_cell.angle_alpha   90.00
_cell.angle_beta   90.00
_cell.angle_gamma   90.00
#
_symmetry.space_group_name_H-M   'P 1'
#
loop_
_entity.id
_entity.type
_entity.pdbx_description
1 polymer ?
#
loop_
_entity_poly.entity_id
_entity_poly.type
_entity_poly.pdbx_seq_one_letter_code
_entity_poly.pdbx_strand_id
1 'polypeptide(L)'
;MVAQSSIETCPGRSTAVEIEIRAAHNRTRQTYGSERLQRDLSEHGLNIGICCIKRIRKKPGIRSKQKRRFKATRPTQGIRFLWQITT
;
A
#
# COMPACT_ATOMS: atom_id res chain seq x y z
N MET A 1 -9.52 26.75 -25.59
CA MET A 1 -10.27 25.78 -26.42
C MET A 1 -10.36 24.49 -25.63
N VAL A 2 -11.53 24.29 -25.05
CA VAL A 2 -11.87 23.27 -24.06
C VAL A 2 -12.35 22.03 -24.80
N ALA A 3 -11.72 20.88 -24.56
CA ALA A 3 -12.35 19.58 -24.76
C ALA A 3 -12.62 19.04 -23.34
N GLN A 4 -13.84 19.24 -22.79
CA GLN A 4 -14.92 18.24 -22.84
C GLN A 4 -14.34 16.85 -22.56
N SER A 5 -14.33 16.33 -21.33
CA SER A 5 -15.49 15.97 -20.50
C SER A 5 -14.98 15.72 -19.07
N SER A 6 -15.36 16.52 -18.08
CA SER A 6 -16.51 16.22 -17.23
C SER A 6 -16.77 14.72 -17.03
N ILE A 7 -16.21 14.20 -15.93
CA ILE A 7 -16.91 13.34 -14.98
C ILE A 7 -17.47 12.06 -15.61
N GLU A 8 -16.64 11.02 -15.71
CA GLU A 8 -17.15 9.68 -15.45
C GLU A 8 -17.31 9.51 -13.94
N THR A 9 -18.51 9.92 -13.53
CA THR A 9 -19.31 9.51 -12.39
C THR A 9 -18.61 8.56 -11.43
N CYS A 10 -18.50 9.04 -10.18
CA CYS A 10 -18.32 8.25 -8.97
C CYS A 10 -18.87 6.83 -9.15
N PRO A 11 -18.03 5.78 -9.13
CA PRO A 11 -18.55 4.43 -9.16
C PRO A 11 -19.05 4.13 -7.76
N GLY A 12 -20.33 4.44 -7.55
CA GLY A 12 -21.16 3.65 -6.68
C GLY A 12 -21.03 2.20 -7.14
N ARG A 13 -20.16 1.45 -6.46
CA ARG A 13 -20.09 -0.02 -6.49
C ARG A 13 -19.59 -0.62 -7.84
N SER A 14 -18.53 -0.10 -8.45
CA SER A 14 -18.04 -0.62 -9.75
C SER A 14 -16.75 -1.43 -9.66
N THR A 15 -16.82 -2.68 -10.14
CA THR A 15 -15.71 -3.63 -10.29
C THR A 15 -14.53 -3.09 -11.09
N ALA A 16 -14.76 -2.17 -12.03
CA ALA A 16 -13.73 -1.54 -12.87
C ALA A 16 -12.65 -0.81 -12.06
N VAL A 17 -13.03 -0.05 -11.03
CA VAL A 17 -12.07 0.65 -10.17
C VAL A 17 -11.25 -0.33 -9.33
N GLU A 18 -11.86 -1.44 -8.91
CA GLU A 18 -11.14 -2.50 -8.19
C GLU A 18 -10.15 -3.23 -9.09
N ILE A 19 -10.50 -3.44 -10.36
CA ILE A 19 -9.60 -4.02 -11.37
C ILE A 19 -8.41 -3.08 -11.61
N GLU A 20 -8.65 -1.78 -11.82
CA GLU A 20 -7.55 -0.85 -12.08
C GLU A 20 -6.66 -0.66 -10.85
N ILE A 21 -7.24 -0.59 -9.65
CA ILE A 21 -6.45 -0.56 -8.40
C ILE A 21 -5.60 -1.83 -8.26
N ARG A 22 -6.12 -3.01 -8.61
CA ARG A 22 -5.33 -4.26 -8.61
C ARG A 22 -4.23 -4.23 -9.67
N ALA A 23 -4.52 -3.72 -10.86
CA ALA A 23 -3.54 -3.55 -11.92
C ALA A 23 -2.42 -2.61 -11.48
N ALA A 24 -2.74 -1.43 -10.96
CA ALA A 24 -1.79 -0.47 -10.40
C ALA A 24 -0.98 -1.06 -9.23
N HIS A 25 -1.62 -1.80 -8.33
CA HIS A 25 -0.95 -2.47 -7.20
C HIS A 25 0.07 -3.52 -7.67
N ASN A 26 -0.24 -4.25 -8.74
CA ASN A 26 0.67 -5.21 -9.36
C ASN A 26 1.82 -4.49 -10.10
N ARG A 27 1.53 -3.44 -10.88
CA ARG A 27 2.54 -2.61 -11.57
C ARG A 27 3.58 -2.06 -10.57
N THR A 28 3.11 -1.57 -9.42
CA THR A 28 3.94 -0.93 -8.37
C THR A 28 4.60 -1.93 -7.40
N ARG A 29 4.60 -3.24 -7.75
CA ARG A 29 5.18 -4.34 -6.94
C ARG A 29 4.69 -4.32 -5.49
N GLN A 30 3.45 -3.91 -5.27
CA GLN A 30 2.81 -3.84 -3.95
C GLN A 30 3.50 -2.91 -2.94
N THR A 31 4.34 -1.97 -3.39
CA THR A 31 5.14 -1.13 -2.49
C THR A 31 4.39 0.14 -2.06
N TYR A 32 3.42 0.58 -2.85
CA TYR A 32 2.80 1.88 -2.66
C TYR A 32 1.74 1.91 -1.55
N GLY A 33 1.79 2.98 -0.74
CA GLY A 33 0.74 3.34 0.23
C GLY A 33 -0.49 3.94 -0.46
N SER A 34 -1.55 4.21 0.31
CA SER A 34 -2.82 4.73 -0.26
C SER A 34 -2.67 6.10 -0.93
N GLU A 35 -1.79 6.97 -0.43
CA GLU A 35 -1.54 8.30 -0.98
C GLU A 35 -0.74 8.25 -2.28
N ARG A 36 0.30 7.41 -2.34
CA ARG A 36 1.07 7.23 -3.59
C ARG A 36 0.24 6.55 -4.67
N LEU A 37 -0.58 5.58 -4.28
CA LEU A 37 -1.51 4.93 -5.21
C LEU A 37 -2.54 5.92 -5.77
N GLN A 38 -3.01 6.89 -4.96
CA GLN A 38 -3.92 7.92 -5.44
C GLN A 38 -3.27 8.77 -6.54
N ARG A 39 -2.02 9.20 -6.36
CA ARG A 39 -1.30 10.02 -7.35
C ARG A 39 -1.12 9.28 -8.67
N ASP A 40 -0.71 8.01 -8.60
CA ASP A 40 -0.58 7.11 -9.75
C ASP A 40 -1.91 6.96 -10.50
N LEU A 41 -3.01 6.79 -9.77
CA LEU A 41 -4.36 6.70 -10.35
C LEU A 41 -4.82 8.04 -10.95
N SER A 42 -4.50 9.17 -10.32
CA SER A 42 -4.81 10.50 -10.86
C SER A 42 -4.05 10.79 -12.16
N GLU A 43 -2.80 10.34 -12.28
CA GLU A 43 -2.02 10.42 -13.53
C GLU A 43 -2.65 9.57 -14.64
N HIS A 44 -3.29 8.46 -14.29
CA HIS A 44 -4.07 7.62 -15.20
C HIS A 44 -5.51 8.12 -15.45
N GLY A 45 -5.88 9.30 -14.96
CA GLY A 45 -7.20 9.89 -15.17
C GLY A 45 -8.30 9.39 -14.22
N LEU A 46 -7.95 8.56 -13.22
CA LEU A 46 -8.88 8.08 -12.20
C LEU A 46 -8.80 8.92 -10.93
N ASN A 47 -9.71 9.88 -10.80
CA ASN A 47 -9.77 10.73 -9.62
C ASN A 47 -10.53 10.05 -8.47
N ILE A 48 -9.82 9.24 -7.69
CA ILE A 48 -10.39 8.46 -6.58
C ILE A 48 -9.95 9.05 -5.23
N GLY A 49 -10.90 9.22 -4.32
CA GLY A 49 -10.59 9.65 -2.95
C GLY A 49 -9.86 8.59 -2.13
N ILE A 50 -8.97 9.03 -1.22
CA ILE A 50 -8.16 8.16 -0.34
C ILE A 50 -9.03 7.16 0.44
N CYS A 51 -10.23 7.57 0.89
CA CYS A 51 -11.15 6.72 1.63
C CYS A 51 -11.64 5.52 0.81
N CYS A 52 -11.89 5.70 -0.50
CA CYS A 52 -12.28 4.60 -1.39
C CYS A 52 -11.14 3.60 -1.56
N ILE A 53 -9.91 4.09 -1.75
CA ILE A 53 -8.71 3.24 -1.83
C ILE A 53 -8.53 2.46 -0.52
N LYS A 54 -8.67 3.11 0.64
CA LYS A 54 -8.61 2.45 1.95
C LYS A 54 -9.68 1.37 2.11
N ARG A 55 -10.92 1.63 1.64
CA ARG A 55 -12.02 0.66 1.67
C ARG A 55 -11.75 -0.54 0.77
N ILE A 56 -11.27 -0.32 -0.45
CA ILE A 56 -10.93 -1.38 -1.41
C ILE A 56 -9.73 -2.20 -0.91
N ARG A 57 -8.73 -1.57 -0.28
CA ARG A 57 -7.59 -2.25 0.35
C ARG A 57 -7.95 -3.13 1.55
N LYS A 58 -9.13 -2.94 2.16
CA LYS A 58 -9.62 -3.85 3.20
C LYS A 58 -10.11 -5.18 2.63
N LYS A 59 -10.45 -5.24 1.34
CA LYS A 59 -10.84 -6.49 0.68
C LYS A 59 -9.64 -7.45 0.64
N PRO A 60 -9.87 -8.77 0.79
CA PRO A 60 -8.80 -9.76 0.68
C PRO A 60 -8.15 -9.67 -0.72
N GLY A 61 -6.82 -9.62 -0.77
CA GLY A 61 -6.03 -9.60 -2.02
C GLY A 61 -5.19 -8.34 -2.27
N ILE A 62 -5.37 -7.25 -1.51
CA ILE A 62 -4.61 -6.00 -1.71
C ILE A 62 -3.87 -5.62 -0.44
N ARG A 63 -2.74 -6.28 -0.18
CA ARG A 63 -1.80 -5.94 0.90
C ARG A 63 -0.51 -5.38 0.31
N SER A 64 0.02 -4.36 0.96
CA SER A 64 1.33 -3.83 0.58
C SER A 64 2.41 -4.73 1.15
N LYS A 65 3.48 -4.93 0.38
CA LYS A 65 4.60 -5.76 0.79
C LYS A 65 5.29 -5.08 1.97
N GLN A 66 5.14 -5.67 3.15
CA GLN A 66 5.84 -5.20 4.33
C GLN A 66 7.34 -5.50 4.18
N LYS A 67 8.19 -4.51 4.47
CA LYS A 67 9.63 -4.74 4.59
C LYS A 67 9.86 -5.78 5.68
N ARG A 68 10.49 -6.91 5.34
CA ARG A 68 10.83 -7.94 6.35
C ARG A 68 11.70 -7.27 7.41
N ARG A 69 11.37 -7.46 8.68
CA ARG A 69 12.22 -7.02 9.79
C ARG A 69 13.58 -7.70 9.61
N PHE A 70 14.66 -6.92 9.77
CA PHE A 70 16.00 -7.47 9.78
C PHE A 70 16.10 -8.50 10.90
N LYS A 71 16.42 -9.74 10.56
CA LYS A 71 16.73 -10.77 11.54
C LYS A 71 18.23 -10.72 11.76
N ALA A 72 18.66 -10.34 12.96
CA ALA A 72 20.07 -10.42 13.33
C ALA A 72 20.51 -11.89 13.28
N THR A 73 21.60 -12.17 12.57
CA THR A 73 22.16 -13.53 12.41
C THR A 73 22.74 -14.08 13.72
N ARG A 74 22.88 -13.25 14.76
CA ARG A 74 23.19 -13.69 16.12
C ARG A 74 21.94 -13.55 17.00
N PRO A 75 21.36 -14.65 17.53
CA PRO A 75 20.54 -14.53 18.72
C PRO A 75 21.42 -13.94 19.82
N THR A 76 20.92 -12.92 20.52
CA THR A 76 21.66 -12.16 21.53
C THR A 76 21.84 -13.00 22.80
N GLN A 77 22.60 -14.10 22.75
CA GLN A 77 22.95 -14.87 23.93
C GLN A 77 24.30 -14.38 24.43
N GLY A 78 24.33 -13.51 25.45
CA GLY A 78 25.61 -13.14 26.05
C GLY A 78 25.71 -11.83 26.84
N ILE A 79 24.68 -11.41 27.58
CA ILE A 79 24.86 -10.35 28.60
C ILE A 79 24.48 -10.81 30.02
N ARG A 80 24.24 -12.12 30.22
CA ARG A 80 23.84 -12.66 31.53
C ARG A 80 25.02 -13.04 32.43
N PHE A 81 26.21 -13.30 31.86
CA PHE A 81 27.35 -13.85 32.60
C PHE A 81 28.31 -12.79 33.17
N LEU A 82 28.22 -11.52 32.75
CA LEU A 82 29.16 -10.46 33.19
C LEU A 82 28.78 -9.77 34.50
N TRP A 83 27.60 -10.03 35.07
CA TRP A 83 27.20 -9.48 36.37
C TRP A 83 27.49 -10.41 37.56
N GLN A 84 28.08 -11.59 37.32
CA GLN A 84 28.46 -12.55 38.38
C GLN A 84 29.96 -12.50 38.75
N ILE A 85 30.78 -11.67 38.11
CA ILE A 85 32.23 -11.59 38.34
C ILE A 85 32.61 -10.34 39.17
N THR A 86 31.62 -9.54 39.57
CA THR A 86 31.80 -8.31 40.37
C THR A 86 31.15 -8.42 41.76
N THR A 87 31.02 -9.61 42.33
CA THR A 87 30.55 -9.82 43.71
C THR A 87 31.47 -10.78 44.43
#